data_AF-A0AAU6Q809-F1
#
_entry.id   AF-A0AAU6Q809-F1
#
_cell.length_a   1.000
_cell.length_b   1.000
_cell.length_c   1.000
_cell.angle_alpha   90.00
_cell.angle_beta   90.00
_cell.angle_gamma   90.00
#
_symmetry.space_group_name_H-M   'P 1'
#
loop_
_entity.id
_entity.type
_entity.pdbx_description
1 polymer ?
#
loop_
_entity_poly.entity_id
_entity_poly.type
_entity_poly.pdbx_seq_one_letter_code
_entity_poly.pdbx_strand_id
1 'polypeptide(L)'
;MGQQRSGSHTVSRLTVHLVWATKYRYHVLVGEIKPRCRELLIQICKAEDVQILKGVVSKDHVHMHVEYPPRLAVSDLVKRLKGRTSRLLQQEFPHLERRYWGKHLWSVGYGAWSTGNITEEMVQEYLEHHRHPSDPDDSAFILED
;
A
#
# COMPACT_ATOMS: atom_id res chain seq x y z
N MET A 1 -1.16 18.22 13.86
CA MET A 1 -0.54 17.34 12.83
C MET A 1 -0.71 15.89 13.26
N GLY A 2 -1.07 14.99 12.34
CA GLY A 2 -1.15 13.55 12.65
C GLY A 2 0.22 12.97 13.00
N GLN A 3 0.25 11.85 13.73
CA GLN A 3 1.50 11.20 14.17
C GLN A 3 2.45 10.91 12.99
N GLN A 4 3.72 11.29 13.10
CA GLN A 4 4.74 11.09 12.05
C GLN A 4 5.75 10.04 12.49
N ARG A 5 6.33 9.32 11.54
CA ARG A 5 7.42 8.38 11.78
C ARG A 5 8.74 9.16 11.81
N SER A 6 9.56 8.89 12.82
CA SER A 6 10.91 9.44 12.94
C SER A 6 11.93 8.29 12.96
N GLY A 7 12.98 8.44 12.16
CA GLY A 7 14.22 7.67 12.22
C GLY A 7 15.40 8.59 12.47
N SER A 8 16.61 8.03 12.54
CA SER A 8 17.83 8.78 12.90
C SER A 8 18.11 10.01 12.03
N HIS A 9 17.69 9.99 10.77
CA HIS A 9 17.93 11.06 9.80
C HIS A 9 16.70 11.37 8.93
N THR A 10 15.53 10.84 9.28
CA THR A 10 14.32 10.97 8.46
C THR A 10 13.09 11.20 9.31
N VAL A 11 12.25 12.15 8.90
CA VAL A 11 10.88 12.31 9.40
C VAL A 11 9.96 12.14 8.21
N SER A 12 8.96 11.26 8.34
CA SER A 12 8.10 10.91 7.22
C SER A 12 6.69 10.54 7.66
N ARG A 13 5.75 10.74 6.74
CA ARG A 13 4.39 10.22 6.84
C ARG A 13 3.98 9.71 5.47
N LEU A 14 4.38 8.48 5.16
CA LEU A 14 4.09 7.83 3.90
C LEU A 14 2.95 6.84 4.08
N THR A 15 1.77 7.20 3.58
CA THR A 15 0.58 6.36 3.62
C THR A 15 0.06 6.04 2.23
N VAL A 16 -0.39 4.80 2.01
CA VAL A 16 -0.89 4.34 0.72
C VAL A 16 -2.13 3.46 0.90
N HIS A 17 -3.11 3.64 0.04
CA HIS A 17 -4.24 2.73 -0.15
C HIS A 17 -3.89 1.73 -1.25
N LEU A 18 -3.82 0.46 -0.89
CA LEU A 18 -3.51 -0.67 -1.78
C LEU A 18 -4.75 -1.49 -2.02
N VAL A 19 -4.94 -1.89 -3.28
CA VAL A 19 -6.06 -2.74 -3.70
C VAL A 19 -5.58 -3.80 -4.68
N TRP A 20 -5.92 -5.06 -4.43
CA TRP A 20 -5.73 -6.13 -5.41
C TRP A 20 -6.83 -7.17 -5.29
N ALA A 21 -7.01 -7.96 -6.35
CA ALA A 21 -8.11 -8.92 -6.45
C ALA A 21 -7.59 -10.35 -6.64
N THR A 22 -8.44 -11.32 -6.32
CA THR A 22 -8.22 -12.72 -6.69
C THR A 22 -8.19 -12.84 -8.21
N LYS A 23 -7.41 -13.79 -8.73
CA LYS A 23 -7.34 -14.07 -10.16
C LYS A 23 -8.75 -14.45 -10.64
N TYR A 24 -9.18 -13.83 -11.73
CA TYR A 24 -10.53 -13.97 -12.30
C TYR A 24 -11.69 -13.56 -11.37
N ARG A 25 -11.42 -12.78 -10.30
CA ARG A 25 -12.45 -12.31 -9.34
C ARG A 25 -13.24 -13.44 -8.65
N TYR A 26 -12.68 -14.66 -8.56
CA TYR A 26 -13.37 -15.73 -7.87
C TYR A 26 -13.57 -15.40 -6.39
N HIS A 27 -14.77 -15.71 -5.89
CA HIS A 27 -15.20 -15.47 -4.51
C HIS A 27 -14.66 -16.54 -3.54
N VAL A 28 -13.33 -16.69 -3.50
CA VAL A 28 -12.65 -17.74 -2.72
C VAL A 28 -12.27 -17.32 -1.31
N LEU A 29 -12.27 -16.01 -1.00
CA LEU A 29 -11.93 -15.49 0.32
C LEU A 29 -13.17 -15.55 1.22
N VAL A 30 -13.61 -16.76 1.55
CA VAL A 30 -14.80 -17.07 2.36
C VAL A 30 -14.46 -18.13 3.41
N GLY A 31 -15.33 -18.34 4.38
CA GLY A 31 -15.10 -19.29 5.47
C GLY A 31 -13.77 -19.03 6.18
N GLU A 32 -13.00 -20.09 6.41
CA GLU A 32 -11.69 -20.07 7.10
C GLU A 32 -10.58 -19.36 6.31
N ILE A 33 -10.69 -19.28 4.97
CA ILE A 33 -9.69 -18.63 4.13
C ILE A 33 -9.61 -17.13 4.41
N LYS A 34 -10.75 -16.48 4.65
CA LYS A 34 -10.83 -15.03 4.89
C LYS A 34 -10.06 -14.58 6.15
N PRO A 35 -10.34 -15.11 7.36
CA PRO A 35 -9.60 -14.74 8.57
C PRO A 35 -8.13 -15.14 8.46
N ARG A 36 -7.81 -16.27 7.80
CA ARG A 36 -6.43 -16.69 7.61
C ARG A 36 -5.65 -15.76 6.69
N CYS A 37 -6.25 -15.31 5.59
CA CYS A 37 -5.68 -14.30 4.71
C CYS A 37 -5.35 -13.01 5.48
N ARG A 38 -6.29 -12.53 6.31
CA ARG A 38 -6.08 -11.36 7.17
C ARG A 38 -4.88 -11.55 8.11
N GLU A 39 -4.79 -12.70 8.78
CA GLU A 39 -3.68 -13.01 9.69
C GLU A 39 -2.32 -12.96 8.98
N LEU A 40 -2.21 -13.59 7.81
CA LEU A 40 -0.99 -13.59 7.02
C LEU A 40 -0.60 -12.17 6.58
N LEU A 41 -1.56 -11.33 6.18
CA LEU A 41 -1.29 -9.93 5.83
C LEU A 41 -0.74 -9.14 7.03
N ILE A 42 -1.31 -9.34 8.22
CA ILE A 42 -0.82 -8.72 9.46
C ILE A 42 0.62 -9.15 9.76
N GLN A 43 0.91 -10.45 9.64
CA GLN A 43 2.26 -10.99 9.88
C GLN A 43 3.30 -10.40 8.91
N ILE A 44 2.94 -10.27 7.62
CA ILE A 44 3.82 -9.67 6.60
C ILE A 44 4.06 -8.21 6.93
N CYS A 45 3.02 -7.43 7.18
CA CYS A 45 3.17 -6.02 7.52
C CYS A 45 4.05 -5.81 8.76
N LYS A 46 3.87 -6.63 9.82
CA LYS A 46 4.73 -6.58 11.01
C LYS A 46 6.20 -6.87 10.68
N ALA A 47 6.47 -7.85 9.82
CA ALA A 47 7.84 -8.19 9.43
C ALA A 47 8.52 -7.11 8.57
N GLU A 48 7.72 -6.31 7.86
CA GLU A 48 8.20 -5.24 6.97
C GLU A 48 8.23 -3.85 7.62
N ASP A 49 7.95 -3.74 8.93
CA ASP A 49 7.77 -2.46 9.64
C ASP A 49 6.68 -1.57 8.99
N VAL A 50 5.60 -2.21 8.55
CA VAL A 50 4.43 -1.55 7.97
C VAL A 50 3.30 -1.55 8.97
N GLN A 51 2.77 -0.37 9.26
CA GLN A 51 1.62 -0.20 10.14
C GLN A 51 0.33 -0.26 9.32
N ILE A 52 -0.58 -1.16 9.70
CA ILE A 52 -1.91 -1.23 9.09
C ILE A 52 -2.80 -0.22 9.81
N LEU A 53 -3.24 0.82 9.09
CA LEU A 53 -4.17 1.82 9.61
C LEU A 53 -5.61 1.33 9.51
N LYS A 54 -5.95 0.70 8.38
CA LYS A 54 -7.25 0.02 8.18
C LYS A 54 -7.11 -1.02 7.07
N GLY A 55 -7.94 -2.06 7.09
CA GLY A 55 -7.95 -3.06 6.03
C GLY A 55 -9.26 -3.83 5.94
N VAL A 56 -9.55 -4.35 4.75
CA VAL A 56 -10.73 -5.16 4.45
C VAL A 56 -10.30 -6.33 3.57
N VAL A 57 -10.68 -7.55 3.98
CA VAL A 57 -10.62 -8.75 3.13
C VAL A 57 -12.04 -9.06 2.67
N SER A 58 -12.35 -8.69 1.43
CA SER A 58 -13.61 -8.99 0.76
C SER A 58 -13.61 -10.42 0.22
N LYS A 59 -14.71 -10.86 -0.40
CA LYS A 59 -14.84 -12.21 -0.98
C LYS A 59 -13.87 -12.51 -2.13
N ASP A 60 -13.40 -11.49 -2.84
CA ASP A 60 -12.57 -11.61 -4.06
C ASP A 60 -11.50 -10.50 -4.18
N HIS A 61 -11.31 -9.67 -3.16
CA HIS A 61 -10.31 -8.59 -3.20
C HIS A 61 -9.93 -8.14 -1.80
N VAL A 62 -8.81 -7.43 -1.71
CA VAL A 62 -8.27 -6.87 -0.47
C VAL A 62 -8.08 -5.37 -0.66
N HIS A 63 -8.48 -4.59 0.35
CA HIS A 63 -8.10 -3.19 0.51
C HIS A 63 -7.23 -3.06 1.75
N MET A 64 -6.13 -2.32 1.66
CA MET A 64 -5.28 -1.98 2.81
C MET A 64 -4.90 -0.51 2.76
N HIS A 65 -5.14 0.21 3.85
CA HIS A 65 -4.57 1.53 4.11
C HIS A 65 -3.44 1.35 5.11
N VAL A 66 -2.21 1.64 4.68
CA VAL A 66 -1.00 1.37 5.47
C VAL A 66 -0.07 2.57 5.51
N GLU A 67 0.69 2.67 6.58
CA GLU A 67 1.85 3.54 6.69
C GLU A 67 3.13 2.70 6.56
N TYR A 68 4.04 3.07 5.67
CA TYR A 68 5.23 2.27 5.32
C TYR A 68 6.53 3.10 5.43
N PRO A 69 7.69 2.46 5.65
CA PRO A 69 8.95 3.18 5.82
C PRO A 69 9.49 3.68 4.46
N PRO A 70 10.19 4.82 4.41
CA PRO A 70 10.70 5.40 3.16
C PRO A 70 11.62 4.48 2.34
N ARG A 71 12.32 3.54 3.01
CA ARG A 71 13.21 2.57 2.36
C ARG A 71 12.46 1.47 1.60
N LEU A 72 11.15 1.32 1.81
CA LEU A 72 10.36 0.21 1.28
C LEU A 72 9.54 0.68 0.08
N ALA A 73 9.87 0.17 -1.11
CA ALA A 73 9.07 0.41 -2.30
C ALA A 73 7.69 -0.24 -2.18
N VAL A 74 6.64 0.47 -2.62
CA VAL A 74 5.26 -0.04 -2.62
C VAL A 74 5.15 -1.33 -3.45
N SER A 75 5.82 -1.40 -4.59
CA SER A 75 5.86 -2.59 -5.45
C SER A 75 6.43 -3.81 -4.73
N ASP A 76 7.49 -3.64 -3.94
CA ASP A 76 8.08 -4.70 -3.14
C ASP A 76 7.16 -5.16 -2.01
N LEU A 77 6.51 -4.22 -1.31
CA LEU A 77 5.51 -4.54 -0.29
C LEU A 77 4.37 -5.38 -0.89
N VAL A 78 3.82 -4.95 -2.03
CA VAL A 78 2.74 -5.69 -2.70
C VAL A 78 3.20 -7.06 -3.19
N LYS A 79 4.42 -7.18 -3.73
CA LYS A 79 5.02 -8.46 -4.12
C LYS A 79 5.09 -9.43 -2.93
N ARG A 80 5.53 -8.95 -1.76
CA ARG A 80 5.60 -9.78 -0.53
C ARG A 80 4.22 -10.16 -0.02
N LEU A 81 3.29 -9.20 0.05
CA LEU A 81 1.90 -9.42 0.48
C LEU A 81 1.21 -10.47 -0.40
N LYS A 82 1.19 -10.28 -1.72
CA LYS A 82 0.53 -11.19 -2.67
C LYS A 82 1.26 -12.53 -2.76
N GLY A 83 2.58 -12.53 -2.82
CA GLY A 83 3.37 -13.76 -2.99
C GLY A 83 3.22 -14.72 -1.82
N ARG A 84 3.46 -14.23 -0.58
CA ARG A 84 3.41 -15.08 0.61
C ARG A 84 1.99 -15.56 0.91
N THR A 85 0.98 -14.70 0.78
CA THR A 85 -0.42 -15.11 0.98
C THR A 85 -0.90 -16.11 -0.07
N SER A 86 -0.57 -15.90 -1.35
CA SER A 86 -0.89 -16.86 -2.42
C SER A 86 -0.32 -18.23 -2.12
N ARG A 87 0.96 -18.30 -1.70
CA ARG A 87 1.63 -19.56 -1.40
C ARG A 87 0.99 -20.28 -0.21
N LEU A 88 0.87 -19.59 0.94
CA LEU A 88 0.44 -20.23 2.19
C LEU A 88 -1.04 -20.62 2.15
N LEU A 89 -1.92 -19.78 1.61
CA LEU A 89 -3.34 -20.12 1.50
C LEU A 89 -3.56 -21.34 0.58
N GLN A 90 -2.83 -21.46 -0.53
CA GLN A 90 -2.98 -22.63 -1.40
C GLN A 90 -2.41 -23.92 -0.77
N GLN A 91 -1.38 -23.80 0.07
CA GLN A 91 -0.84 -24.94 0.84
C GLN A 91 -1.80 -25.40 1.94
N GLU A 92 -2.41 -24.46 2.67
CA GLU A 92 -3.33 -24.75 3.77
C GLU A 92 -4.73 -25.17 3.28
N PHE A 93 -5.14 -24.71 2.09
CA PHE A 93 -6.46 -24.98 1.51
C PHE A 93 -6.33 -25.61 0.10
N PRO A 94 -6.14 -26.95 -0.02
CA PRO A 94 -5.85 -27.62 -1.30
C PRO A 94 -6.92 -27.46 -2.39
N HIS A 95 -8.15 -27.10 -2.02
CA HIS A 95 -9.21 -26.79 -2.99
C HIS A 95 -8.97 -25.47 -3.76
N LEU A 96 -8.12 -24.57 -3.23
CA LEU A 96 -7.65 -23.39 -3.95
C LEU A 96 -6.63 -23.76 -5.02
N GLU A 97 -5.69 -24.66 -4.71
CA GLU A 97 -4.71 -25.15 -5.69
C GLU A 97 -5.40 -25.81 -6.89
N ARG A 98 -6.44 -26.62 -6.65
CA ARG A 98 -7.27 -27.22 -7.72
C ARG A 98 -7.99 -26.20 -8.59
N ARG A 99 -8.30 -25.01 -8.05
CA ARG A 99 -8.97 -23.94 -8.80
C ARG A 99 -7.98 -23.08 -9.59
N TYR A 100 -6.80 -22.84 -9.03
CA TYR A 100 -5.77 -21.99 -9.62
C TYR A 100 -4.62 -22.82 -10.19
N TRP A 101 -4.88 -23.47 -11.32
CA TRP A 101 -3.84 -24.16 -12.10
C TRP A 101 -2.71 -23.17 -12.42
N GLY A 102 -1.51 -23.42 -11.88
CA GLY A 102 -0.35 -22.51 -11.92
C GLY A 102 -0.03 -21.77 -10.62
N LYS A 103 -0.75 -22.03 -9.51
CA LYS A 103 -0.46 -21.49 -8.16
C LYS A 103 -0.57 -19.97 -8.03
N HIS A 104 -1.41 -19.35 -8.86
CA HIS A 104 -1.64 -17.90 -8.86
C HIS A 104 -3.01 -17.53 -8.28
N LEU A 105 -3.09 -17.30 -6.97
CA LEU A 105 -4.32 -16.89 -6.29
C LEU A 105 -4.78 -15.48 -6.67
N TRP A 106 -3.83 -14.55 -6.87
CA TRP A 106 -4.09 -13.13 -7.11
C TRP A 106 -3.98 -12.76 -8.58
N SER A 107 -4.67 -11.70 -9.00
CA SER A 107 -4.44 -11.04 -10.29
C SER A 107 -3.01 -10.49 -10.35
N VAL A 108 -2.50 -10.21 -11.56
CA VAL A 108 -1.12 -9.70 -11.73
C VAL A 108 -0.99 -8.29 -11.16
N GLY A 109 -1.91 -7.39 -11.51
CA GLY A 109 -1.86 -5.98 -11.12
C GLY A 109 -2.31 -5.69 -9.68
N TYR A 110 -2.16 -4.43 -9.29
CA TYR A 110 -2.69 -3.83 -8.07
C TYR A 110 -2.94 -2.33 -8.31
N GLY A 111 -3.86 -1.75 -7.55
CA GLY A 111 -4.03 -0.30 -7.45
C GLY A 111 -3.29 0.23 -6.22
N ALA A 112 -2.74 1.42 -6.35
CA ALA A 112 -2.07 2.15 -5.28
C ALA A 112 -2.40 3.63 -5.39
N TRP A 113 -2.86 4.23 -4.29
CA TRP A 113 -3.14 5.66 -4.19
C TRP A 113 -2.43 6.21 -2.96
N SER A 114 -1.62 7.25 -3.12
CA SER A 114 -1.13 8.01 -1.97
C SER A 114 -2.33 8.51 -1.17
N THR A 115 -2.18 8.50 0.14
CA THR A 115 -3.20 8.99 1.06
C THR A 115 -2.51 10.00 1.96
N GLY A 116 -3.14 11.14 2.20
CA GLY A 116 -2.55 12.21 2.98
C GLY A 116 -3.57 13.29 3.26
N ASN A 117 -3.41 14.00 4.37
CA ASN A 117 -4.21 15.19 4.66
C ASN A 117 -3.65 16.43 3.95
N ILE A 118 -2.47 16.32 3.34
CA ILE A 118 -1.85 17.37 2.54
C ILE A 118 -2.33 17.14 1.11
N THR A 119 -3.13 18.07 0.59
CA THR A 119 -3.58 18.03 -0.79
C THR A 119 -2.50 18.60 -1.70
N GLU A 120 -2.61 18.34 -3.01
CA GLU A 120 -1.68 18.90 -3.99
C GLU A 120 -1.69 20.43 -3.94
N GLU A 121 -2.87 21.02 -3.83
CA GLU A 121 -3.06 22.47 -3.73
C GLU A 121 -2.33 23.05 -2.50
N MET A 122 -2.41 22.38 -1.34
CA MET A 122 -1.71 22.82 -0.14
C MET A 122 -0.18 22.79 -0.31
N VAL A 123 0.36 21.80 -1.04
CA VAL A 123 1.79 21.75 -1.34
C VAL A 123 2.17 22.87 -2.28
N GLN A 124 1.41 23.07 -3.36
CA GLN A 124 1.68 24.11 -4.35
C GLN A 124 1.61 25.50 -3.72
N GLU A 125 0.57 25.76 -2.94
CA GLU A 125 0.42 27.02 -2.21
C GLU A 125 1.58 27.24 -1.24
N TYR A 126 2.01 26.20 -0.49
CA TYR A 126 3.17 26.31 0.40
C TYR A 126 4.45 26.67 -0.37
N LEU A 127 4.70 26.04 -1.52
CA LEU A 127 5.88 26.34 -2.35
C LEU A 127 5.81 27.75 -2.93
N GLU A 128 4.65 28.17 -3.44
CA GLU A 128 4.44 29.49 -4.05
C GLU A 128 4.62 30.64 -3.05
N HIS A 129 4.36 30.41 -1.76
CA HIS A 129 4.66 31.38 -0.71
C HIS A 129 6.15 31.78 -0.63
N HIS A 130 7.06 30.94 -1.13
CA HIS A 130 8.49 31.26 -1.19
C HIS A 130 8.86 32.10 -2.42
N ARG A 131 7.93 32.37 -3.36
CA ARG A 131 8.23 33.15 -4.58
C ARG A 131 8.34 34.62 -4.25
N HIS A 132 9.49 35.21 -4.57
CA HIS A 132 9.66 36.65 -4.44
C HIS A 132 8.85 37.39 -5.53
N PRO A 133 8.15 38.50 -5.23
CA PRO A 133 7.34 39.23 -6.22
C PRO A 133 8.12 39.75 -7.44
N SER A 134 9.44 39.83 -7.33
CA SER A 134 10.34 40.28 -8.39
C SER A 134 11.00 39.14 -9.16
N ASP A 135 10.70 37.88 -8.83
CA ASP A 135 11.18 36.72 -9.57
C ASP A 135 10.43 36.66 -10.92
N PRO A 136 11.10 36.96 -12.05
CA PRO A 136 10.47 37.03 -13.35
C PRO A 136 10.38 35.67 -14.04
N ASP A 137 10.91 34.61 -13.42
CA ASP A 137 11.03 33.28 -14.02
C ASP A 137 9.78 32.42 -13.73
N ASP A 138 9.06 32.03 -14.78
CA ASP A 138 7.90 31.12 -14.72
C ASP A 138 8.34 29.63 -14.59
N SER A 139 9.57 29.41 -14.13
CA SER A 139 10.10 28.10 -13.78
C SER A 139 9.29 27.47 -12.63
N ALA A 140 9.18 26.14 -12.68
CA ALA A 140 8.57 25.33 -11.62
C ALA A 140 9.42 25.27 -10.33
N PHE A 141 10.67 25.75 -10.37
CA PHE A 141 11.53 25.92 -9.21
C PHE A 141 11.64 27.39 -8.83
N ILE A 142 11.29 27.69 -7.59
CA ILE A 142 11.41 29.01 -6.97
C ILE A 142 12.78 29.12 -6.31
N LEU A 143 13.47 30.24 -6.53
CA LEU A 143 14.71 30.56 -5.84
C LEU A 143 14.41 31.49 -4.66
N GLU A 144 14.68 31.02 -3.45
CA GLU A 144 14.61 31.81 -2.23
C GLU A 144 16.03 32.31 -1.88
N ASP A 145 16.15 33.59 -1.49
CA ASP A 145 17.40 34.25 -1.10
C ASP A 145 17.82 33.94 0.36
#